data_AF-A0A2G9Y1D0-F1
#
_entry.id   AF-A0A2G9Y1D0-F1
#
_cell.length_a   1.000
_cell.length_b   1.000
_cell.length_c   1.000
_cell.angle_alpha   90.00
_cell.angle_beta   90.00
_cell.angle_gamma   90.00
#
_symmetry.space_group_name_H-M   'P 1'
#
loop_
_entity.id
_entity.type
_entity.pdbx_description
1 polymer ?
#
loop_
_entity_poly.entity_id
_entity_poly.type
_entity_poly.pdbx_seq_one_letter_code
_entity_poly.pdbx_strand_id
1 'polypeptide(L)'
;DVFAADRKNILLYHGELLDVFFSRDEFGNEGTGRYMPLKLSYLEDFNIDYILAGHFHTKFLVRKLENGGYFVYSGSPISITRKETGIRKVNIFDVGSPPKEYNIDTPHYEEITITLDPTVSEHPLKTVKKGLSGLHPLSAVILTVDGAINGKKFKMTETEFHSLLQETAKDINIVEENFRVNDVQNILEDDLFKAFEEKLSSYPEDEKKMLREIAIRAMVE
;
A
#
# COMPACT_ATOMS: atom_id res chain seq x y z
N ASP A 1 15.12 8.43 42.50
CA ASP A 1 14.54 8.46 41.15
C ASP A 1 14.78 7.16 40.40
N VAL A 2 13.76 6.68 39.69
CA VAL A 2 13.85 5.48 38.84
C VAL A 2 14.64 5.76 37.55
N PHE A 3 14.72 7.03 37.14
CA PHE A 3 15.44 7.48 35.94
C PHE A 3 16.69 8.25 36.33
N ALA A 4 17.84 7.82 35.82
CA ALA A 4 19.13 8.41 36.15
C ALA A 4 19.33 9.71 35.34
N ALA A 5 19.82 10.78 35.97
CA ALA A 5 20.09 12.05 35.29
C ALA A 5 21.39 12.04 34.48
N ASP A 6 22.34 11.16 34.82
CA ASP A 6 23.68 11.06 34.25
C ASP A 6 23.79 10.02 33.12
N ARG A 7 22.69 9.34 32.78
CA ARG A 7 22.64 8.27 31.77
C ARG A 7 21.44 8.43 30.86
N LYS A 8 21.48 7.71 29.74
CA LYS A 8 20.35 7.60 28.82
C LYS A 8 19.35 6.57 29.33
N ASN A 9 18.09 6.98 29.44
CA ASN A 9 17.01 6.12 29.91
C ASN A 9 16.18 5.64 28.74
N ILE A 10 16.01 4.32 28.66
CA ILE A 10 15.24 3.64 27.62
C ILE A 10 14.10 2.89 28.29
N LEU A 11 12.87 3.19 27.87
CA LEU A 11 11.66 2.49 28.30
C LEU A 11 11.25 1.49 27.21
N LEU A 12 11.07 0.22 27.60
CA LEU A 12 10.40 -0.77 26.76
C LEU A 12 8.91 -0.76 27.07
N TYR A 13 8.09 -0.67 26.03
CA TYR A 13 6.64 -0.58 26.15
C TYR A 13 5.96 -1.48 25.13
N HIS A 14 4.85 -2.11 25.50
CA HIS A 14 4.04 -2.90 24.58
C HIS A 14 2.58 -2.53 24.80
N GLY A 15 1.99 -1.82 23.85
CA GLY A 15 0.64 -1.26 24.01
C GLY A 15 0.31 -0.21 22.97
N GLU A 16 -0.87 0.39 23.10
CA GLU A 16 -1.41 1.38 22.18
C GLU A 16 -1.05 2.82 22.55
N LEU A 17 -0.39 3.53 21.62
CA LEU A 17 -0.20 4.97 21.76
C LEU A 17 -1.47 5.74 21.35
N LEU A 18 -2.11 6.40 22.31
CA LEU A 18 -3.37 7.12 22.10
C LEU A 18 -3.21 8.46 21.36
N ASP A 19 -2.00 9.00 21.28
CA ASP A 19 -1.69 10.26 20.59
C ASP A 19 -1.59 10.10 19.06
N VAL A 20 -1.83 8.88 18.56
CA VAL A 20 -1.83 8.55 17.15
C VAL A 20 -3.18 7.96 16.78
N PHE A 21 -3.74 8.43 15.67
CA PHE A 21 -4.89 7.78 15.06
C PHE A 21 -4.40 6.57 14.30
N PHE A 22 -4.37 5.43 14.99
CA PHE A 22 -4.25 4.14 14.33
C PHE A 22 -5.61 3.64 13.90
N SER A 23 -5.68 3.08 12.70
CA SER A 23 -6.88 2.33 12.32
C SER A 23 -6.84 0.98 13.05
N ARG A 24 -8.01 0.45 13.42
CA ARG A 24 -8.10 -0.87 14.10
C ARG A 24 -7.48 -2.00 13.29
N ASP A 25 -7.33 -1.78 11.99
CA ASP A 25 -6.73 -2.71 11.04
C ASP A 25 -5.21 -2.85 11.15
N GLU A 26 -4.56 -1.93 11.88
CA GLU A 26 -3.10 -1.91 12.02
C GLU A 26 -2.57 -2.71 13.24
N PHE A 27 -3.46 -3.28 14.06
CA PHE A 27 -3.15 -4.18 15.19
C PHE A 27 -3.12 -5.68 14.80
N GLY A 28 -3.23 -6.00 13.51
CA GLY A 28 -3.34 -7.38 13.05
C GLY A 28 -4.65 -8.06 13.50
N ASN A 29 -4.56 -9.24 14.11
CA ASN A 29 -5.72 -10.03 14.59
C ASN A 29 -6.01 -9.85 16.09
N GLU A 30 -5.48 -8.80 16.72
CA GLU A 30 -5.50 -8.61 18.18
C GLU A 30 -6.80 -7.94 18.70
N GLY A 31 -7.94 -8.63 18.57
CA GLY A 31 -9.17 -8.32 19.34
C GLY A 31 -9.77 -6.90 19.18
N THR A 32 -10.67 -6.50 20.10
CA THR A 32 -11.43 -5.23 20.04
C THR A 32 -11.23 -4.29 21.24
N GLY A 33 -10.55 -4.75 22.29
CA GLY A 33 -10.28 -3.98 23.51
C GLY A 33 -8.94 -3.26 23.44
N ARG A 34 -8.82 -2.09 24.09
CA ARG A 34 -7.55 -1.36 24.12
C ARG A 34 -6.50 -2.09 24.94
N TYR A 35 -5.34 -2.36 24.36
CA TYR A 35 -4.23 -3.02 25.05
C TYR A 35 -3.24 -1.99 25.62
N MET A 36 -3.18 -1.91 26.96
CA MET A 36 -2.25 -1.06 27.72
C MET A 36 -2.09 0.37 27.16
N PRO A 37 -3.17 1.16 27.04
CA PRO A 37 -3.11 2.45 26.35
C PRO A 37 -2.22 3.47 27.08
N LEU A 38 -1.39 4.19 26.33
CA LEU A 38 -0.47 5.21 26.83
C LEU A 38 -0.71 6.55 26.13
N LYS A 39 -0.61 7.65 26.89
CA LYS A 39 -0.46 9.00 26.34
C LYS A 39 0.95 9.50 26.59
N LEU A 40 1.56 10.18 25.63
CA LEU A 40 2.87 10.81 25.80
C LEU A 40 2.88 11.83 26.94
N SER A 41 1.76 12.50 27.20
CA SER A 41 1.63 13.45 28.30
C SER A 41 1.80 12.83 29.69
N TYR A 42 1.65 11.50 29.82
CA TYR A 42 1.94 10.82 31.08
C TYR A 42 3.45 10.66 31.31
N LEU A 43 4.27 10.92 30.29
CA LEU A 43 5.71 10.70 30.29
C LEU A 43 6.53 12.01 30.24
N GLU A 44 5.88 13.17 30.13
CA GLU A 44 6.52 14.48 29.94
C GLU A 44 7.53 14.84 31.04
N ASP A 45 7.19 14.54 32.30
CA ASP A 45 8.03 14.84 33.47
C ASP A 45 9.13 13.79 33.73
N PHE A 46 9.17 12.72 32.94
CA PHE A 46 10.16 11.66 33.12
C PHE A 46 11.37 11.90 32.23
N ASN A 47 12.56 11.67 32.79
CA ASN A 47 13.83 11.76 32.07
C ASN A 47 14.04 10.54 31.16
N ILE A 48 13.17 10.35 30.17
CA ILE A 48 13.21 9.24 29.21
C ILE A 48 13.67 9.75 27.85
N ASP A 49 14.76 9.19 27.33
CA ASP A 49 15.31 9.56 26.04
C ASP A 49 14.70 8.74 24.90
N TYR A 50 14.34 7.48 25.16
CA TYR A 50 13.78 6.56 24.17
C TYR A 50 12.66 5.72 24.76
N ILE A 51 11.55 5.62 24.04
CA ILE A 51 10.47 4.68 24.29
C ILE A 51 10.43 3.74 23.09
N LEU A 52 10.87 2.50 23.30
CA LEU A 52 10.86 1.46 22.27
C LEU A 52 9.58 0.63 22.46
N ALA A 53 8.65 0.86 21.55
CA ALA A 53 7.30 0.34 21.63
C ALA A 53 7.09 -0.84 20.65
N GLY A 54 6.33 -1.84 21.11
CA GLY A 54 5.75 -2.91 20.29
C GLY A 54 4.23 -2.94 20.43
N HIS A 55 3.55 -3.81 19.65
CA HIS A 55 2.09 -4.01 19.51
C HIS A 55 1.56 -3.58 18.13
N PHE A 56 2.13 -2.53 17.54
CA PHE A 56 1.76 -2.06 16.21
C PHE A 56 2.60 -2.73 15.13
N HIS A 57 1.97 -3.33 14.12
CA HIS A 57 2.68 -4.20 13.16
C HIS A 57 2.95 -3.56 11.80
N THR A 58 2.11 -2.63 11.34
CA THR A 58 2.10 -2.23 9.93
C THR A 58 3.24 -1.30 9.54
N LYS A 59 3.53 -0.26 10.33
CA LYS A 59 4.47 0.81 9.93
C LYS A 59 5.51 1.12 10.99
N PHE A 60 6.70 1.48 10.51
CA PHE A 60 7.72 2.14 11.30
C PHE A 60 7.25 3.56 11.63
N LEU A 61 7.11 3.87 12.92
CA LEU A 61 6.68 5.18 13.40
C LEU A 61 7.71 5.71 14.38
N VAL A 62 8.16 6.94 14.15
CA VAL A 62 8.97 7.69 15.12
C VAL A 62 8.25 8.99 15.45
N ARG A 63 8.14 9.29 16.74
CA ARG A 63 7.71 10.58 17.24
C ARG A 63 8.77 11.19 18.12
N LYS A 64 9.00 12.49 17.95
CA LYS A 64 9.84 13.26 18.86
C LYS A 64 9.00 13.69 20.06
N LEU A 65 9.54 13.48 21.25
CA LEU A 65 8.96 13.91 22.52
C LEU A 65 9.33 15.37 22.80
N GLU A 66 8.56 16.04 23.66
CA GLU A 66 8.82 17.45 24.02
C GLU A 66 10.16 17.63 24.74
N ASN A 67 10.55 16.66 25.56
CA ASN A 67 11.84 16.61 26.24
C ASN A 67 13.03 16.32 25.28
N GLY A 68 12.78 16.19 23.98
CA GLY A 68 13.78 15.91 22.95
C GLY A 68 14.09 14.42 22.73
N GLY A 69 13.47 13.52 23.50
CA GLY A 69 13.53 12.08 23.32
C GLY A 69 12.69 11.57 22.14
N TYR A 70 12.57 10.24 22.03
CA TYR A 70 11.88 9.59 20.92
C TYR A 70 10.94 8.49 21.39
N PHE A 71 9.77 8.39 20.75
CA PHE A 71 8.89 7.23 20.81
C PHE A 71 8.96 6.49 19.48
N VAL A 72 9.13 5.17 19.49
CA VAL A 72 9.35 4.37 18.29
C VAL A 72 8.47 3.12 18.29
N TYR A 73 7.66 2.92 17.25
CA TYR A 73 7.20 1.59 16.84
C TYR A 73 8.03 1.13 15.64
N SER A 74 8.67 -0.04 15.74
CA SER A 74 9.41 -0.59 14.60
C SER A 74 8.52 -1.34 13.60
N GLY A 75 7.30 -1.72 14.00
CA GLY A 75 6.51 -2.69 13.25
C GLY A 75 7.01 -4.13 13.44
N SER A 76 6.31 -5.07 12.82
CA SER A 76 6.73 -6.48 12.78
C SER A 76 7.88 -6.68 11.80
N PRO A 77 8.83 -7.60 12.09
CA PRO A 77 9.96 -7.89 11.21
C PRO A 77 9.57 -8.76 10.00
N ILE A 78 8.38 -9.36 10.02
CA ILE A 78 7.74 -10.08 8.92
C ILE A 78 6.28 -9.62 8.85
N SER A 79 5.65 -9.71 7.67
CA SER A 79 4.20 -9.50 7.60
C SER A 79 3.46 -10.72 8.15
N ILE A 80 2.58 -10.48 9.11
CA ILE A 80 1.73 -11.49 9.77
C ILE A 80 0.36 -11.56 9.09
N THR A 81 -0.15 -10.41 8.63
CA THR A 81 -1.45 -10.31 7.97
C THR A 81 -1.32 -9.61 6.62
N ARG A 82 -2.26 -9.86 5.70
CA ARG A 82 -2.31 -9.24 4.36
C ARG A 82 -2.44 -7.71 4.40
N LYS A 83 -2.86 -7.16 5.54
CA LYS A 83 -2.95 -5.71 5.79
C LYS A 83 -1.58 -5.06 6.00
N GLU A 84 -0.58 -5.85 6.37
CA GLU A 84 0.80 -5.39 6.58
C GLU A 84 1.57 -5.49 5.26
N THR A 85 1.45 -4.45 4.44
CA THR A 85 2.11 -4.37 3.14
C THR A 85 3.43 -3.59 3.20
N GLY A 86 4.30 -3.87 2.22
CA GLY A 86 5.58 -3.20 2.03
C GLY A 86 6.75 -3.83 2.79
N ILE A 87 7.95 -3.38 2.43
CA ILE A 87 9.23 -3.87 2.97
C ILE A 87 9.27 -3.66 4.48
N ARG A 88 9.69 -4.70 5.21
CA ARG A 88 9.80 -4.66 6.66
C ARG A 88 11.03 -3.89 7.11
N LYS A 89 10.93 -3.29 8.29
CA LYS A 89 11.93 -2.39 8.84
C LYS A 89 12.28 -2.75 10.28
N VAL A 90 13.48 -2.40 10.69
CA VAL A 90 13.91 -2.40 12.09
C VAL A 90 14.45 -1.03 12.49
N ASN A 91 14.42 -0.74 13.77
CA ASN A 91 15.03 0.47 14.33
C ASN A 91 16.49 0.16 14.73
N ILE A 92 17.45 0.91 14.19
CA ILE A 92 18.86 0.85 14.65
C ILE A 92 19.34 2.27 14.90
N PHE A 93 19.97 2.50 16.05
CA PHE A 93 20.50 3.80 16.41
C PHE A 93 21.63 3.66 17.43
N ASP A 94 22.53 4.63 17.43
CA ASP A 94 23.50 4.79 18.51
C ASP A 94 22.84 5.52 19.68
N VAL A 95 23.15 5.10 20.91
CA VAL A 95 22.60 5.74 22.11
C VAL A 95 22.96 7.23 22.14
N GLY A 96 21.94 8.09 22.16
CA GLY A 96 22.09 9.55 22.06
C GLY A 96 21.81 10.12 20.66
N SER A 97 21.70 9.26 19.65
CA SER A 97 21.34 9.63 18.28
C SER A 97 19.86 9.35 17.97
N PRO A 98 19.26 10.04 16.98
CA PRO A 98 17.90 9.75 16.55
C PRO A 98 17.73 8.29 16.05
N PRO A 99 16.55 7.68 16.29
CA PRO A 99 16.12 6.43 15.66
C PRO A 99 16.25 6.48 14.14
N LYS A 100 16.64 5.37 13.52
CA LYS A 100 16.72 5.24 12.06
C LYS A 100 16.10 3.94 11.62
N GLU A 101 15.37 4.01 10.51
CA GLU A 101 14.81 2.84 9.85
C GLU A 101 15.85 2.12 9.00
N TYR A 102 15.82 0.79 9.04
CA TYR A 102 16.61 -0.07 8.17
C TYR A 102 15.70 -1.13 7.58
N ASN A 103 15.66 -1.18 6.25
CA ASN A 103 14.96 -2.23 5.54
C ASN A 103 15.63 -3.58 5.81
N ILE A 104 14.81 -4.61 5.99
CA ILE A 104 15.27 -5.99 6.16
C ILE A 104 14.69 -6.87 5.06
N ASP A 105 15.50 -7.83 4.62
CA ASP A 105 15.15 -8.79 3.57
C ASP A 105 14.36 -9.94 4.20
N THR A 106 13.05 -9.75 4.33
CA THR A 106 12.15 -10.73 4.95
C THR A 106 10.86 -10.89 4.16
N PRO A 107 10.12 -12.01 4.35
CA PRO A 107 8.82 -12.21 3.73
C PRO A 107 7.83 -11.10 4.12
N HIS A 108 7.18 -10.54 3.10
CA HIS A 108 6.19 -9.49 3.26
C HIS A 108 5.13 -9.52 2.16
N TYR A 109 3.99 -8.88 2.41
CA TYR A 109 2.98 -8.66 1.38
C TYR A 109 3.28 -7.40 0.57
N GLU A 110 3.08 -7.46 -0.74
CA GLU A 110 3.21 -6.31 -1.64
C GLU A 110 1.89 -6.13 -2.41
N GLU A 111 1.33 -4.93 -2.35
CA GLU A 111 0.08 -4.61 -3.03
C GLU A 111 0.38 -3.97 -4.38
N ILE A 112 -0.09 -4.60 -5.45
CA ILE A 112 0.14 -4.14 -6.83
C ILE A 112 -1.20 -3.91 -7.48
N THR A 113 -1.45 -2.67 -7.91
CA THR A 113 -2.64 -2.30 -8.66
C THR A 113 -2.26 -1.94 -10.09
N ILE A 114 -2.85 -2.64 -11.05
CA ILE A 114 -2.65 -2.45 -12.48
C ILE A 114 -3.98 -2.01 -13.09
N THR A 115 -4.05 -0.74 -13.49
CA THR A 115 -5.23 -0.18 -14.16
C THR A 115 -5.03 -0.22 -15.67
N LEU A 116 -5.94 -0.90 -16.38
CA LEU A 116 -5.95 -0.99 -17.83
C LEU A 116 -6.77 0.13 -18.44
N ASP A 117 -6.19 0.78 -19.44
CA ASP A 117 -6.83 1.82 -20.22
C ASP A 117 -7.19 1.25 -21.60
N PRO A 118 -8.47 1.23 -22.01
CA PRO A 118 -8.89 0.66 -23.29
C PRO A 118 -8.63 1.60 -24.48
N THR A 119 -8.27 2.87 -24.22
CA THR A 119 -8.06 3.90 -25.24
C THR A 119 -6.62 3.92 -25.76
N VAL A 120 -5.65 3.45 -24.95
CA VAL A 120 -4.25 3.43 -25.37
C VAL A 120 -4.00 2.42 -26.49
N SER A 121 -3.00 2.72 -27.33
CA SER A 121 -2.55 1.82 -28.40
C SER A 121 -1.69 0.67 -27.90
N GLU A 122 -1.13 0.79 -26.69
CA GLU A 122 -0.31 -0.26 -26.10
C GLU A 122 -1.16 -1.48 -25.72
N HIS A 123 -0.62 -2.68 -25.96
CA HIS A 123 -1.28 -3.92 -25.62
C HIS A 123 -1.39 -4.08 -24.08
N PRO A 124 -2.55 -4.46 -23.52
CA PRO A 124 -2.77 -4.48 -22.05
C PRO A 124 -1.78 -5.38 -21.30
N LEU A 125 -1.36 -6.51 -21.90
CA LEU A 125 -0.30 -7.36 -21.32
C LEU A 125 1.04 -6.65 -21.12
N LYS A 126 1.37 -5.61 -21.90
CA LYS A 126 2.60 -4.84 -21.64
C LYS A 126 2.47 -4.03 -20.36
N THR A 127 1.31 -3.44 -20.11
CA THR A 127 0.99 -2.75 -18.85
C THR A 127 1.11 -3.71 -17.67
N VAL A 128 0.57 -4.93 -17.81
CA VAL A 128 0.72 -6.00 -16.82
C VAL A 128 2.19 -6.33 -16.56
N LYS A 129 2.97 -6.61 -17.61
CA LYS A 129 4.40 -6.94 -17.48
C LYS A 129 5.21 -5.84 -16.83
N LYS A 130 4.90 -4.57 -17.12
CA LYS A 130 5.54 -3.42 -16.47
C LYS A 130 5.17 -3.37 -14.99
N GLY A 131 3.88 -3.52 -14.65
CA GLY A 131 3.40 -3.50 -13.28
C GLY A 131 3.93 -4.64 -12.41
N LEU A 132 4.22 -5.79 -13.01
CA LEU A 132 4.77 -6.97 -12.35
C LEU A 132 6.32 -7.03 -12.39
N SER A 133 6.98 -6.02 -12.96
CA SER A 133 8.44 -6.01 -13.06
C SER A 133 9.09 -5.45 -11.79
N GLY A 134 10.22 -6.03 -11.38
CA GLY A 134 11.01 -5.53 -10.25
C GLY A 134 10.49 -5.90 -8.87
N LEU A 135 9.58 -6.87 -8.78
CA LEU A 135 9.06 -7.37 -7.50
C LEU A 135 10.16 -7.97 -6.63
N HIS A 136 10.02 -7.81 -5.33
CA HIS A 136 10.99 -8.32 -4.39
C HIS A 136 10.93 -9.88 -4.33
N PRO A 137 12.06 -10.61 -4.28
CA PRO A 137 12.05 -12.08 -4.32
C PRO A 137 11.27 -12.75 -3.19
N LEU A 138 11.22 -12.10 -2.02
CA LEU A 138 10.46 -12.58 -0.85
C LEU A 138 9.04 -11.99 -0.74
N SER A 139 8.58 -11.25 -1.75
CA SER A 139 7.23 -10.67 -1.74
C SER A 139 6.16 -11.74 -1.99
N ALA A 140 5.03 -11.56 -1.31
CA ALA A 140 3.77 -12.23 -1.59
C ALA A 140 2.80 -11.16 -2.14
N VAL A 141 2.41 -11.29 -3.40
CA VAL A 141 1.71 -10.24 -4.12
C VAL A 141 0.19 -10.34 -3.91
N ILE A 142 -0.41 -9.21 -3.55
CA ILE A 142 -1.85 -8.96 -3.59
C ILE A 142 -2.09 -8.16 -4.87
N LEU A 143 -2.54 -8.83 -5.92
CA LEU A 143 -2.68 -8.26 -7.25
C LEU A 143 -4.12 -7.77 -7.47
N THR A 144 -4.26 -6.50 -7.84
CA THR A 144 -5.52 -5.95 -8.36
C THR A 144 -5.31 -5.57 -9.83
N VAL A 145 -6.12 -6.15 -10.72
CA VAL A 145 -6.17 -5.74 -12.13
C VAL A 145 -7.56 -5.18 -12.40
N ASP A 146 -7.61 -3.88 -12.70
CA ASP A 146 -8.86 -3.12 -12.85
C ASP A 146 -8.87 -2.35 -14.18
N GLY A 147 -10.02 -1.81 -14.56
CA GLY A 147 -10.21 -0.99 -15.74
C GLY A 147 -10.83 -1.77 -16.89
N ALA A 148 -10.39 -1.50 -18.11
CA ALA A 148 -11.05 -2.04 -19.29
C ALA A 148 -10.08 -2.38 -20.42
N ILE A 149 -10.50 -3.32 -21.27
CA ILE A 149 -9.82 -3.70 -22.51
C ILE A 149 -10.68 -3.36 -23.73
N ASN A 150 -10.02 -3.22 -24.88
CA ASN A 150 -10.69 -3.15 -26.16
C ASN A 150 -10.54 -4.50 -26.87
N GLY A 151 -11.52 -5.39 -26.66
CA GLY A 151 -11.47 -6.76 -27.16
C GLY A 151 -11.41 -6.84 -28.67
N LYS A 152 -12.07 -5.93 -29.39
CA LYS A 152 -12.01 -5.85 -30.85
C LYS A 152 -10.62 -5.51 -31.38
N LYS A 153 -9.96 -4.52 -30.77
CA LYS A 153 -8.63 -4.05 -31.19
C LYS A 153 -7.56 -5.12 -31.02
N PHE A 154 -7.63 -5.85 -29.90
CA PHE A 154 -6.63 -6.86 -29.56
C PHE A 154 -7.09 -8.29 -29.90
N LYS A 155 -8.29 -8.45 -30.46
CA LYS A 155 -8.92 -9.73 -30.79
C LYS A 155 -8.86 -10.71 -29.61
N MET A 156 -9.28 -10.24 -28.44
CA MET A 156 -9.27 -11.02 -27.21
C MET A 156 -10.48 -10.69 -26.34
N THR A 157 -10.99 -11.71 -25.68
CA THR A 157 -12.00 -11.59 -24.64
C THR A 157 -11.36 -11.35 -23.27
N GLU A 158 -12.18 -10.98 -22.28
CA GLU A 158 -11.75 -10.89 -20.87
C GLU A 158 -11.15 -12.21 -20.37
N THR A 159 -11.78 -13.35 -20.72
CA THR A 159 -11.32 -14.69 -20.33
C THR A 159 -9.96 -15.05 -20.94
N GLU A 160 -9.75 -14.71 -22.22
CA GLU A 160 -8.47 -14.92 -22.88
C GLU A 160 -7.39 -14.01 -22.29
N PHE A 161 -7.73 -12.76 -21.98
CA PHE A 161 -6.82 -11.85 -21.30
C PHE A 161 -6.46 -12.35 -19.91
N HIS A 162 -7.42 -12.85 -19.13
CA HIS A 162 -7.19 -13.44 -17.82
C HIS A 162 -6.26 -14.66 -17.90
N SER A 163 -6.46 -15.53 -18.89
CA SER A 163 -5.56 -16.68 -19.12
C SER A 163 -4.13 -16.24 -19.44
N LEU A 164 -3.97 -15.19 -20.24
CA LEU A 164 -2.65 -14.63 -20.58
C LEU A 164 -1.99 -13.92 -19.39
N LEU A 165 -2.78 -13.29 -18.52
CA LEU A 165 -2.32 -12.73 -17.25
C LEU A 165 -1.77 -13.83 -16.35
N GLN A 166 -2.51 -14.93 -16.17
CA GLN A 166 -2.07 -16.08 -15.37
C GLN A 166 -0.76 -16.68 -15.87
N GLU A 167 -0.60 -16.84 -17.20
CA GLU A 167 0.65 -17.34 -17.77
C GLU A 167 1.80 -16.34 -17.57
N THR A 168 1.52 -15.04 -17.70
CA THR A 168 2.53 -13.98 -17.48
C THR A 168 2.99 -13.92 -16.03
N ALA A 169 2.10 -14.22 -15.08
CA ALA A 169 2.36 -14.11 -13.65
C ALA A 169 2.73 -15.45 -12.98
N LYS A 170 2.96 -16.51 -13.77
CA LYS A 170 3.18 -17.87 -13.27
C LYS A 170 4.33 -18.03 -12.29
N ASP A 171 5.40 -17.25 -12.47
CA ASP A 171 6.59 -17.30 -11.61
C ASP A 171 6.52 -16.32 -10.42
N ILE A 172 5.39 -15.62 -10.27
CA ILE A 172 5.17 -14.63 -9.21
C ILE A 172 4.33 -15.27 -8.11
N ASN A 173 4.73 -15.06 -6.86
CA ASN A 173 4.00 -15.53 -5.69
C ASN A 173 2.76 -14.66 -5.43
N ILE A 174 1.71 -14.81 -6.24
CA ILE A 174 0.43 -14.14 -6.04
C ILE A 174 -0.40 -14.90 -5.00
N VAL A 175 -0.72 -14.24 -3.88
CA VAL A 175 -1.50 -14.82 -2.77
C VAL A 175 -2.97 -14.41 -2.81
N GLU A 176 -3.29 -13.37 -3.56
CA GLU A 176 -4.63 -12.85 -3.76
C GLU A 176 -4.69 -12.12 -5.11
N GLU A 177 -5.74 -12.39 -5.86
CA GLU A 177 -5.99 -11.77 -7.17
C GLU A 177 -7.39 -11.19 -7.20
N ASN A 178 -7.49 -9.89 -7.47
CA ASN A 178 -8.72 -9.14 -7.64
C ASN A 178 -8.81 -8.70 -9.11
N PHE A 179 -9.51 -9.48 -9.93
CA PHE A 179 -9.68 -9.22 -11.36
C PHE A 179 -11.02 -8.52 -11.63
N ARG A 180 -10.97 -7.30 -12.15
CA ARG A 180 -12.12 -6.41 -12.41
C ARG A 180 -11.97 -5.73 -13.77
N VAL A 181 -11.79 -6.53 -14.83
CA VAL A 181 -11.58 -6.01 -16.18
C VAL A 181 -12.83 -6.24 -17.01
N ASN A 182 -13.32 -5.18 -17.65
CA ASN A 182 -14.44 -5.26 -18.60
C ASN A 182 -13.97 -5.00 -20.03
N ASP A 183 -14.53 -5.72 -21.00
CA ASP A 183 -14.40 -5.43 -22.42
C ASP A 183 -15.40 -4.36 -22.83
N VAL A 184 -14.89 -3.20 -23.20
CA VAL A 184 -15.68 -2.03 -23.58
C VAL A 184 -15.75 -1.83 -25.09
N GLN A 185 -15.50 -2.88 -25.88
CA GLN A 185 -15.54 -2.79 -27.34
C GLN A 185 -16.84 -2.15 -27.86
N ASN A 186 -18.01 -2.50 -27.30
CA ASN A 186 -19.29 -1.96 -27.75
C ASN A 186 -19.43 -0.46 -27.45
N ILE A 187 -18.88 -0.01 -26.32
CA ILE A 187 -18.91 1.39 -25.89
C ILE A 187 -17.98 2.24 -26.77
N LEU A 188 -16.77 1.76 -27.03
CA LEU A 188 -15.81 2.48 -27.88
C LEU A 188 -16.28 2.60 -29.34
N GLU A 189 -17.15 1.69 -29.77
CA GLU A 189 -17.75 1.73 -31.11
C GLU A 189 -19.05 2.53 -31.18
N ASP A 190 -19.60 2.94 -30.04
CA ASP A 190 -20.82 3.74 -29.97
C ASP A 190 -20.60 5.14 -30.55
N ASP A 191 -21.55 5.60 -31.37
CA ASP A 191 -21.45 6.90 -32.03
C ASP A 191 -21.49 8.07 -31.03
N LEU A 192 -22.17 7.91 -29.88
CA LEU A 192 -22.15 8.87 -28.78
C LEU A 192 -20.75 8.98 -28.17
N PHE A 193 -20.09 7.83 -27.94
CA PHE A 193 -18.74 7.80 -27.38
C PHE A 193 -17.72 8.41 -28.34
N LYS A 194 -17.82 8.13 -29.64
CA LYS A 194 -16.98 8.77 -30.68
C LYS A 194 -17.18 10.28 -30.72
N ALA A 195 -18.43 10.75 -30.68
CA ALA A 195 -18.73 12.19 -30.64
C ALA A 195 -18.22 12.85 -29.35
N PHE A 196 -18.21 12.11 -28.23
CA PHE A 196 -17.62 12.55 -26.98
C PHE A 196 -16.08 12.65 -27.07
N GLU A 197 -15.42 11.65 -27.63
CA GLU A 197 -13.97 11.66 -27.90
C GLU A 197 -13.53 12.83 -28.78
N GLU A 198 -14.30 13.13 -29.84
CA GLU A 198 -14.05 14.30 -30.68
C GLU A 198 -14.10 15.61 -29.90
N LYS A 199 -15.07 15.77 -28.99
CA LYS A 199 -15.18 16.95 -28.12
C LYS A 199 -14.05 17.02 -27.08
N LEU A 200 -13.58 15.87 -26.60
CA LEU A 200 -12.46 15.81 -25.66
C LEU A 200 -11.13 16.21 -26.30
N SER A 201 -11.00 16.18 -27.63
CA SER A 201 -9.75 16.51 -28.31
C SER A 201 -9.16 17.89 -27.94
N SER A 202 -10.02 18.86 -27.57
CA SER A 202 -9.64 20.23 -27.19
C SER A 202 -9.26 20.43 -25.72
N TYR A 203 -9.39 19.41 -24.87
CA TYR A 203 -9.14 19.51 -23.43
C TYR A 203 -7.66 19.22 -23.06
N PRO A 204 -7.21 19.56 -21.84
CA PRO A 204 -5.94 19.07 -21.30
C PRO A 204 -5.95 17.54 -21.09
N GLU A 205 -4.82 16.86 -21.27
CA GLU A 205 -4.75 15.38 -21.20
C GLU A 205 -5.20 14.79 -19.85
N ASP A 206 -4.87 15.44 -18.73
CA ASP A 206 -5.29 14.97 -17.40
C ASP A 206 -6.82 15.01 -17.25
N GLU A 207 -7.46 16.07 -17.78
CA GLU A 207 -8.92 16.19 -17.80
C GLU A 207 -9.57 15.21 -18.78
N LYS A 208 -8.96 14.99 -19.96
CA LYS A 208 -9.44 13.98 -20.92
C LYS A 208 -9.50 12.61 -20.28
N LYS A 209 -8.42 12.22 -19.58
CA LYS A 209 -8.34 10.89 -18.95
C LYS A 209 -9.44 10.70 -17.89
N MET A 210 -9.62 11.70 -17.02
CA MET A 210 -10.67 11.66 -16.00
C MET A 210 -12.07 11.61 -16.62
N LEU A 211 -12.36 12.47 -17.60
CA LEU A 211 -13.67 12.53 -18.25
C LEU A 211 -13.99 11.24 -19.04
N ARG A 212 -12.99 10.64 -19.69
CA ARG A 212 -13.11 9.32 -20.34
C ARG A 212 -13.44 8.22 -19.34
N GLU A 213 -12.74 8.17 -18.21
CA GLU A 213 -12.99 7.15 -17.20
C GLU A 213 -14.42 7.23 -16.66
N ILE A 214 -14.92 8.45 -16.40
CA ILE A 214 -16.30 8.67 -15.97
C ILE A 214 -17.30 8.22 -17.04
N ALA A 215 -17.07 8.59 -18.30
CA ALA A 215 -17.96 8.22 -19.41
C ALA A 215 -18.01 6.71 -19.62
N ILE A 216 -16.86 6.03 -19.58
CA ILE A 216 -16.79 4.57 -19.70
C ILE A 216 -17.53 3.91 -18.54
N ARG A 217 -17.29 4.33 -17.29
CA ARG A 217 -18.00 3.77 -16.13
C ARG A 217 -19.51 3.94 -16.24
N ALA A 218 -19.98 5.13 -16.62
CA ALA A 218 -21.41 5.41 -16.76
C ALA A 218 -22.10 4.61 -17.88
N MET A 219 -21.35 4.10 -18.86
CA MET A 219 -21.87 3.26 -19.94
C MET A 219 -21.71 1.76 -19.68
N VAL A 220 -20.93 1.38 -18.65
CA VAL A 220 -20.76 0.00 -18.18
C VAL A 220 -21.76 -0.35 -17.08
N GLU A 221 -22.15 0.63 -16.24
CA GLU A 221 -23.25 0.52 -15.25
C GLU A 221 -24.65 0.40 -15.89
#